data_AF-A0A1I5Y0C4-F1
#
_entry.id   AF-A0A1I5Y0C4-F1
#
_cell.length_a   1.000
_cell.length_b   1.000
_cell.length_c   1.000
_cell.angle_alpha   90.00
_cell.angle_beta   90.00
_cell.angle_gamma   90.00
#
_symmetry.space_group_name_H-M   'P 1'
#
loop_
_entity.id
_entity.type
_entity.pdbx_description
1 polymer ?
#
loop_
_entity_poly.entity_id
_entity_poly.type
_entity_poly.pdbx_seq_one_letter_code
_entity_poly.pdbx_strand_id
1 'polypeptide(L)'
;MVKRHKQIGIGSLSLALVLAGVLFSFSFDNRAAIGDTILNFIGLDSWSNGNMGIHYTFIYSAVFYIPAMILGYKFKNDLGATLGKYLSLFLFFFVIVLLLAL
;
A
#
# COMPACT_ATOMS: atom_id res chain seq x y z
N MET A 1 11.85 -25.54 21.94
CA MET A 1 10.99 -24.37 21.67
C MET A 1 9.88 -24.80 20.73
N VAL A 2 8.62 -24.82 21.17
CA VAL A 2 7.48 -25.21 20.30
C VAL A 2 7.18 -24.03 19.36
N LYS A 3 7.37 -24.20 18.05
CA LYS A 3 6.91 -23.21 17.05
C LYS A 3 5.38 -23.19 17.07
N ARG A 4 4.78 -22.18 17.69
CA ARG A 4 3.34 -21.92 17.51
C ARG A 4 3.12 -21.43 16.08
N HIS A 5 2.27 -22.14 15.34
CA HIS A 5 1.84 -21.69 14.02
C HIS A 5 1.09 -20.36 14.17
N LYS A 6 1.44 -19.39 13.32
CA LYS A 6 0.71 -18.13 13.25
C LYS A 6 -0.70 -18.40 12.73
N GLN A 7 -1.69 -17.86 13.42
CA GLN A 7 -3.09 -18.08 13.09
C GLN A 7 -3.58 -17.08 12.03
N ILE A 8 -4.65 -17.43 11.33
CA ILE A 8 -5.42 -16.47 10.54
C ILE A 8 -6.36 -15.77 11.53
N GLY A 9 -6.23 -14.45 11.65
CA GLY A 9 -7.03 -13.64 12.58
C GLY A 9 -7.33 -12.26 11.99
N ILE A 10 -7.90 -11.38 12.82
CA ILE A 10 -8.29 -10.02 12.40
C ILE A 10 -7.08 -9.20 11.88
N GLY A 11 -5.87 -9.55 12.32
CA GLY A 11 -4.63 -8.97 11.82
C GLY A 11 -4.37 -9.21 10.33
N SER A 12 -5.03 -10.19 9.71
CA SER A 12 -4.99 -10.41 8.25
C SER A 12 -5.53 -9.23 7.44
N LEU A 13 -6.30 -8.33 8.07
CA LEU A 13 -6.69 -7.05 7.47
C LEU A 13 -5.48 -6.18 7.06
N SER A 14 -4.34 -6.31 7.75
CA SER A 14 -3.08 -5.67 7.35
C SER A 14 -2.67 -6.06 5.93
N LEU A 15 -2.71 -7.36 5.62
CA LEU A 15 -2.39 -7.85 4.29
C LEU A 15 -3.42 -7.39 3.24
N ALA A 16 -4.70 -7.38 3.60
CA ALA A 16 -5.74 -6.87 2.71
C ALA A 16 -5.56 -5.39 2.36
N LEU A 17 -5.14 -4.56 3.33
CA LEU A 17 -4.82 -3.16 3.09
C LEU A 17 -3.61 -2.98 2.17
N VAL A 18 -2.57 -3.81 2.32
CA VAL A 18 -1.43 -3.80 1.38
C VAL A 18 -1.90 -4.09 -0.04
N LEU A 19 -2.72 -5.14 -0.22
CA LEU A 19 -3.26 -5.50 -1.53
C LEU A 19 -4.15 -4.38 -2.09
N ALA A 20 -4.95 -3.73 -1.26
CA ALA A 20 -5.74 -2.56 -1.67
C ALA A 20 -4.86 -1.41 -2.13
N GLY A 21 -3.76 -1.12 -1.43
CA GLY A 21 -2.79 -0.09 -1.83
C GLY A 21 -2.11 -0.40 -3.17
N VAL A 22 -1.74 -1.67 -3.40
CA VAL A 22 -1.17 -2.12 -4.67
C VAL A 22 -2.19 -2.02 -5.81
N LEU A 23 -3.42 -2.47 -5.60
CA LEU A 23 -4.48 -2.35 -6.61
C LEU A 23 -4.85 -0.89 -6.88
N PHE A 24 -4.74 -0.02 -5.88
CA PHE A 24 -4.96 1.40 -6.03
C PHE A 24 -3.87 2.06 -6.88
N SER A 25 -2.60 1.68 -6.71
CA SER A 25 -1.47 2.39 -7.35
C SER A 25 -0.96 1.78 -8.65
N PHE A 26 -1.20 0.51 -8.95
CA PHE A 26 -0.67 -0.11 -10.16
C PHE A 26 -1.71 -0.15 -11.29
N SER A 27 -1.27 0.26 -12.47
CA SER A 27 -1.99 0.05 -13.74
C SER A 27 -1.88 -1.41 -14.17
N PHE A 28 -2.98 -1.99 -14.63
CA PHE A 28 -3.03 -3.34 -15.18
C PHE A 28 -3.39 -3.27 -16.67
N ASP A 29 -2.54 -3.88 -17.50
CA ASP A 29 -2.61 -3.80 -18.95
C ASP A 29 -2.62 -2.34 -19.45
N ASN A 30 -3.48 -2.03 -20.42
CA ASN A 30 -3.66 -0.69 -20.98
C ASN A 30 -4.66 0.17 -20.20
N ARG A 31 -4.96 -0.17 -18.94
CA ARG A 31 -5.90 0.59 -18.10
C ARG A 31 -5.16 1.40 -17.05
N ALA A 32 -5.58 2.65 -16.86
CA ALA A 32 -5.11 3.48 -15.77
C ALA A 32 -5.35 2.79 -14.41
N ALA A 33 -4.48 3.08 -13.43
CA ALA A 33 -4.65 2.56 -12.09
C ALA A 33 -6.00 3.00 -11.51
N ILE A 34 -6.58 2.18 -10.63
CA ILE A 34 -7.86 2.49 -9.98
C ILE A 34 -7.74 3.83 -9.23
N GLY A 35 -6.61 4.05 -8.56
CA GLY A 35 -6.31 5.29 -7.86
C GLY A 35 -6.19 6.50 -8.77
N ASP A 36 -5.66 6.36 -9.99
CA ASP A 36 -5.62 7.47 -10.96
C ASP A 36 -7.03 7.98 -11.24
N THR A 37 -7.96 7.04 -11.45
CA THR A 37 -9.36 7.37 -11.72
C THR A 37 -10.00 8.07 -10.52
N ILE A 38 -9.76 7.59 -9.32
CA ILE A 38 -10.30 8.18 -8.08
C ILE A 38 -9.73 9.58 -7.83
N LEU A 39 -8.41 9.75 -7.98
CA LEU A 39 -7.72 11.03 -7.76
C LEU A 39 -8.17 12.08 -8.76
N ASN A 40 -8.17 11.73 -10.05
CA ASN A 40 -8.62 12.64 -11.11
C ASN A 40 -10.10 13.03 -10.92
N PHE A 41 -10.94 12.10 -10.47
CA PHE A 41 -12.36 12.37 -10.18
C PHE A 41 -12.54 13.42 -9.06
N ILE A 42 -11.65 13.44 -8.06
CA ILE A 42 -11.67 14.44 -6.97
C ILE A 42 -10.79 15.67 -7.26
N GLY A 43 -10.27 15.80 -8.48
CA GLY A 43 -9.47 16.94 -8.93
C GLY A 43 -8.02 16.93 -8.44
N LEU A 44 -7.47 15.78 -8.08
CA LEU A 44 -6.06 15.60 -7.75
C LEU A 44 -5.30 14.98 -8.93
N ASP A 45 -4.10 15.48 -9.18
CA ASP A 45 -3.22 14.93 -10.21
C ASP A 45 -2.70 13.54 -9.82
N SER A 46 -2.83 12.58 -10.74
CA SER A 46 -2.28 11.23 -10.57
C SER A 46 -0.79 11.13 -10.94
N TRP A 47 -0.26 12.08 -11.71
CA TRP A 47 1.15 12.14 -12.13
C TRP A 47 1.70 13.57 -12.05
N SER A 48 3.02 13.69 -11.92
CA SER A 48 3.70 14.99 -11.83
C SER A 48 3.70 15.80 -13.14
N ASN A 49 3.51 15.16 -14.29
CA ASN A 49 3.54 15.82 -15.60
C ASN A 49 2.51 15.20 -16.56
N GLY A 50 1.24 15.55 -16.37
CA GLY A 50 0.14 15.04 -17.18
C GLY A 50 -0.06 13.54 -16.99
N ASN A 51 0.44 12.73 -17.92
CA ASN A 51 0.39 11.26 -17.86
C ASN A 51 1.81 10.64 -17.80
N MET A 52 2.83 11.41 -17.45
CA MET A 52 4.22 11.01 -17.38
C MET A 52 4.89 11.54 -16.10
N GLY A 53 6.07 11.03 -15.78
CA GLY A 53 6.87 11.47 -14.63
C GLY A 53 6.64 10.65 -13.37
N ILE A 54 6.65 11.31 -12.21
CA ILE A 54 6.44 10.65 -10.92
C ILE A 54 4.95 10.32 -10.76
N HIS A 55 4.65 9.06 -10.46
CA HIS A 55 3.29 8.58 -10.27
C HIS A 55 2.80 8.91 -8.85
N TYR A 56 2.10 10.04 -8.71
CA TYR A 56 1.58 10.50 -7.43
C TYR A 56 0.58 9.52 -6.80
N THR A 57 -0.16 8.76 -7.61
CA THR A 57 -1.04 7.70 -7.10
C THR A 57 -0.30 6.70 -6.22
N PHE A 58 0.94 6.36 -6.54
CA PHE A 58 1.78 5.54 -5.68
C PHE A 58 2.10 6.22 -4.35
N ILE A 59 2.33 7.54 -4.34
CA ILE A 59 2.51 8.30 -3.09
C ILE A 59 1.23 8.29 -2.24
N TYR A 60 0.07 8.55 -2.87
CA TYR A 60 -1.23 8.52 -2.18
C TYR A 60 -1.57 7.15 -1.59
N SER A 61 -1.03 6.05 -2.14
CA SER A 61 -1.24 4.70 -1.60
C SER A 61 -0.70 4.50 -0.17
N ALA A 62 0.10 5.45 0.35
CA ALA A 62 0.48 5.52 1.76
C ALA A 62 -0.71 5.44 2.73
N VAL A 63 -1.89 5.95 2.32
CA VAL A 63 -3.13 5.87 3.12
C VAL A 63 -3.53 4.42 3.46
N PHE A 64 -3.11 3.45 2.65
CA PHE A 64 -3.30 2.03 2.91
C PHE A 64 -2.13 1.41 3.68
N TYR A 65 -0.89 1.77 3.36
CA TYR A 65 0.29 1.17 3.96
C TYR A 65 0.47 1.57 5.44
N ILE A 66 0.17 2.81 5.81
CA ILE A 66 0.26 3.28 7.20
C ILE A 66 -0.64 2.45 8.14
N PRO A 67 -1.96 2.34 7.91
CA PRO A 67 -2.82 1.50 8.74
C PRO A 67 -2.44 0.02 8.65
N ALA A 68 -1.96 -0.48 7.50
CA ALA A 68 -1.44 -1.84 7.40
C ALA A 68 -0.25 -2.09 8.34
N MET A 69 0.70 -1.15 8.44
CA MET A 69 1.81 -1.21 9.39
C MET A 69 1.30 -1.24 10.84
N ILE A 70 0.38 -0.33 11.19
CA ILE A 70 -0.20 -0.25 12.55
C ILE A 70 -0.85 -1.59 12.95
N LEU A 71 -1.69 -2.17 12.08
CA LEU A 71 -2.30 -3.48 12.31
C LEU A 71 -1.25 -4.59 12.41
N GLY A 72 -0.22 -4.52 11.57
CA GLY A 72 0.89 -5.47 11.54
C GLY A 72 1.70 -5.54 12.84
N TYR A 73 1.92 -4.38 13.48
CA TYR A 73 2.54 -4.30 14.81
C TYR A 73 1.58 -4.72 15.93
N LYS A 74 0.30 -4.34 15.84
CA LYS A 74 -0.73 -4.63 16.86
C LYS A 74 -1.06 -6.13 16.95
N PHE A 75 -1.22 -6.81 15.82
CA PHE A 75 -1.66 -8.20 15.73
C PHE A 75 -0.53 -9.16 15.33
N LYS A 76 0.70 -8.95 15.84
CA LYS A 76 1.93 -9.67 15.43
C LYS A 76 1.90 -11.21 15.47
N ASN A 77 0.92 -11.81 16.16
CA ASN A 77 0.72 -13.25 16.24
C ASN A 77 -0.05 -13.81 15.03
N ASP A 78 -0.73 -12.94 14.29
CA ASP A 78 -1.48 -13.31 13.09
C ASP A 78 -0.54 -13.37 11.88
N LEU A 79 -0.77 -14.35 11.02
CA LEU A 79 0.06 -14.59 9.84
C LEU A 79 -0.03 -13.41 8.86
N GLY A 80 -1.25 -12.99 8.54
CA GLY A 80 -1.49 -11.88 7.62
C GLY A 80 -1.01 -10.52 8.18
N ALA A 81 -1.07 -10.31 9.50
CA ALA A 81 -0.49 -9.13 10.14
C ALA A 81 1.03 -9.07 9.95
N THR A 82 1.70 -10.21 10.13
CA THR A 82 3.15 -10.28 9.99
C THR A 82 3.57 -9.98 8.56
N LEU A 83 2.96 -10.65 7.60
CA LEU A 83 3.27 -10.45 6.18
C LEU A 83 2.92 -9.03 5.74
N GLY A 84 1.71 -8.57 6.07
CA GLY A 84 1.24 -7.22 5.76
C GLY A 84 2.14 -6.13 6.33
N LYS A 85 2.66 -6.30 7.55
CA LYS A 85 3.66 -5.39 8.15
C LYS A 85 4.92 -5.25 7.29
N TYR A 86 5.54 -6.35 6.91
CA TYR A 86 6.80 -6.30 6.16
C TYR A 86 6.60 -5.77 4.74
N LEU A 87 5.51 -6.15 4.08
CA LEU A 87 5.18 -5.63 2.76
C LEU A 87 4.83 -4.13 2.80
N SER A 88 4.03 -3.69 3.77
CA SER A 88 3.69 -2.27 3.93
C SER A 88 4.92 -1.42 4.26
N LEU A 89 5.83 -1.89 5.12
CA LEU A 89 7.10 -1.20 5.37
C LEU A 89 7.95 -1.08 4.10
N PHE A 90 8.06 -2.16 3.33
CA PHE A 90 8.81 -2.17 2.08
C PHE A 90 8.22 -1.17 1.08
N LEU A 91 6.90 -1.21 0.83
CA LEU A 91 6.24 -0.29 -0.10
C LEU A 91 6.27 1.17 0.40
N PHE A 92 6.09 1.39 1.70
CA PHE A 92 6.16 2.71 2.29
C PHE A 92 7.58 3.32 2.19
N PHE A 93 8.63 2.50 2.27
CA PHE A 93 9.99 2.97 1.99
C PHE A 93 10.10 3.55 0.57
N PHE A 94 9.53 2.91 -0.46
CA PHE A 94 9.51 3.47 -1.82
C PHE A 94 8.70 4.77 -1.90
N VAL A 95 7.60 4.88 -1.15
CA VAL A 95 6.85 6.15 -1.06
C VAL A 95 7.75 7.26 -0.54
N ILE A 96 8.52 7.02 0.52
CA ILE A 96 9.45 8.02 1.06
C ILE A 96 10.54 8.37 0.06
N VAL A 97 11.12 7.38 -0.63
CA VAL A 97 12.13 7.63 -1.68
C VAL A 97 11.56 8.51 -2.80
N LEU A 98 10.33 8.25 -3.25
CA LEU A 98 9.67 9.07 -4.26
C LEU A 98 9.37 10.48 -3.76
N LEU A 99 8.95 10.62 -2.50
CA LEU A 99 8.69 11.93 -1.89
C LEU A 99 9.96 12.79 -1.82
N LEU A 100 11.12 12.17 -1.56
CA LEU A 100 12.42 12.83 -1.55
C LEU A 100 12.94 13.20 -2.96
N ALA A 101 12.32 12.65 -4.01
CA ALA A 101 12.67 12.93 -5.40
C ALA A 101 11.77 13.99 -6.06
N LEU A 102 10.79 14.53 -5.32
CA LEU A 102 9.96 15.68 -5.71
C LEU A 102 10.75 16.98 -5.54
#